data_AF-A0A4Z1DPJ7-F1
#
_entry.id   AF-A0A4Z1DPJ7-F1
#
_cell.length_a   1.000
_cell.length_b   1.000
_cell.length_c   1.000
_cell.angle_alpha   90.00
_cell.angle_beta   90.00
_cell.angle_gamma   90.00
#
_symmetry.space_group_name_H-M   'P 1'
#
loop_
_entity.id
_entity.type
_entity.pdbx_description
1 polymer ?
#
loop_
_entity_poly.entity_id
_entity_poly.type
_entity_poly.pdbx_seq_one_letter_code
_entity_poly.pdbx_strand_id
1 'polypeptide(L)'
;MAVECGRFRCVMAGAGERPLNEVQFLTVAEVASVMRVSKMTVYRLVHSGHLPAIRVGRSFRVPEQAVHEYLRESYVGVETA
;
A
#
# COMPACT_ATOMS: atom_id res chain seq x y z
N MET A 1 3.02 -12.07 -21.13
CA MET A 1 1.88 -12.76 -20.50
C MET A 1 1.31 -11.87 -19.39
N ALA A 2 0.07 -11.40 -19.58
CA ALA A 2 -0.90 -10.91 -18.60
C ALA A 2 -0.44 -9.97 -17.45
N VAL A 3 -0.28 -8.67 -17.73
CA VAL A 3 -0.40 -7.63 -16.70
C VAL A 3 -1.88 -7.28 -16.55
N GLU A 4 -2.64 -8.14 -15.87
CA GLU A 4 -4.05 -7.90 -15.54
C GLU A 4 -4.16 -6.83 -14.45
N CYS A 5 -3.90 -5.59 -14.84
CA CYS A 5 -4.19 -4.40 -14.06
C CYS A 5 -5.67 -4.03 -14.24
N GLY A 6 -6.59 -4.91 -13.83
CA GLY A 6 -8.03 -4.71 -14.06
C GLY A 6 -8.93 -5.01 -12.85
N ARG A 7 -8.37 -5.49 -11.74
CA ARG A 7 -9.16 -5.91 -10.56
C ARG A 7 -8.68 -5.30 -9.24
N PHE A 8 -7.93 -4.21 -9.29
CA PHE A 8 -7.67 -3.39 -8.11
C PHE A 8 -8.96 -2.65 -7.76
N ARG A 9 -9.79 -3.31 -6.95
CA ARG A 9 -10.93 -2.70 -6.28
C ARG A 9 -10.36 -1.52 -5.49
N CYS A 10 -10.67 -0.29 -5.88
CA CYS A 10 -10.48 0.87 -5.04
C CYS A 10 -11.36 0.67 -3.80
N VAL A 11 -10.79 0.05 -2.76
CA VAL A 11 -11.38 0.08 -1.43
C VAL A 11 -11.08 1.46 -0.89
N MET A 12 -12.09 2.33 -0.99
CA MET A 12 -12.16 3.51 -0.13
C MET A 12 -12.28 2.98 1.30
N ALA A 13 -11.19 3.05 2.06
CA ALA A 13 -11.21 2.83 3.49
C ALA A 13 -11.94 4.02 4.13
N GLY A 14 -13.24 3.88 4.32
CA GLY A 14 -14.04 4.81 5.11
C GLY A 14 -13.82 4.54 6.59
N ALA A 15 -13.07 5.41 7.27
CA ALA A 15 -13.14 5.56 8.72
C ALA A 15 -12.75 7.00 9.10
N GLY A 16 -13.78 7.81 9.38
CA GLY A 16 -13.64 9.17 9.89
C GLY A 16 -13.59 10.22 8.80
N GLU A 17 -14.58 11.11 8.84
CA GLU A 17 -14.68 12.43 8.21
C GLU A 17 -13.43 13.32 8.40
N ARG A 18 -12.31 12.92 7.79
CA ARG A 18 -11.20 13.81 7.46
C ARG A 18 -11.43 14.30 6.03
N PRO A 19 -11.34 15.61 5.76
CA PRO A 19 -11.57 16.14 4.43
C PRO A 19 -10.70 15.40 3.42
N LEU A 20 -11.26 15.07 2.25
CA LEU A 20 -10.61 14.37 1.12
C LEU A 20 -9.29 15.03 0.62
N ASN A 21 -8.94 16.18 1.20
CA ASN A 21 -7.70 16.92 1.02
C ASN A 21 -6.47 16.30 1.72
N GLU A 22 -6.63 15.26 2.56
CA GLU A 22 -5.52 14.68 3.34
C GLU A 22 -5.21 13.21 3.03
N VAL A 23 -5.76 12.63 1.96
CA VAL A 23 -5.35 11.27 1.55
C VAL A 23 -4.02 11.37 0.79
N GLN A 24 -2.92 11.23 1.53
CA GLN A 24 -1.57 11.27 0.95
C GLN A 24 -1.28 9.95 0.23
N PHE A 25 -0.92 10.08 -1.06
CA PHE A 25 -0.49 8.95 -1.88
C PHE A 25 1.03 8.90 -1.93
N LEU A 26 1.57 7.79 -1.47
CA LEU A 26 3.00 7.50 -1.50
C LEU A 26 3.37 6.75 -2.78
N THR A 27 4.55 7.05 -3.30
CA THR A 27 5.22 6.27 -4.32
C THR A 27 5.84 5.01 -3.71
N VAL A 28 6.13 4.03 -4.57
CA VAL A 28 6.81 2.78 -4.17
C VAL A 28 8.13 3.04 -3.44
N ALA A 29 8.86 4.11 -3.80
CA ALA A 29 10.12 4.45 -3.16
C ALA A 29 9.92 5.01 -1.73
N GLU A 30 8.88 5.81 -1.53
CA GLU A 30 8.53 6.34 -0.21
C GLU A 30 8.03 5.23 0.70
N VAL A 31 7.15 4.35 0.22
CA VAL A 31 6.69 3.17 0.97
C VAL A 31 7.85 2.27 1.38
N ALA A 32 8.80 2.03 0.47
CA ALA A 32 10.00 1.25 0.77
C ALA A 32 10.82 1.86 1.91
N SER A 33 10.91 3.20 1.95
CA SER A 33 11.64 3.93 3.00
C SER A 33 10.91 3.85 4.34
N VAL A 34 9.58 4.00 4.35
CA VAL A 34 8.74 3.93 5.56
C VAL A 34 8.77 2.52 6.16
N MET A 35 8.57 1.49 5.34
CA MET A 35 8.56 0.09 5.79
C MET A 35 9.97 -0.50 6.00
N ARG A 36 11.03 0.25 5.62
CA ARG A 36 12.43 -0.22 5.60
C ARG A 36 12.64 -1.52 4.81
N VAL A 37 12.00 -1.63 3.65
CA VAL A 37 12.11 -2.81 2.77
C VAL A 37 12.67 -2.41 1.41
N SER A 38 13.11 -3.40 0.63
CA SER A 38 13.52 -3.16 -0.75
C SER A 38 12.33 -2.79 -1.64
N LYS A 39 12.57 -2.00 -2.69
CA LYS A 39 11.54 -1.70 -3.72
C LYS A 39 10.95 -2.98 -4.32
N MET A 40 11.75 -4.03 -4.45
CA MET A 40 11.29 -5.33 -4.97
C MET A 40 10.23 -5.96 -4.05
N THR A 41 10.42 -5.86 -2.73
CA THR A 41 9.45 -6.33 -1.74
C THR A 41 8.12 -5.59 -1.88
N VAL A 42 8.16 -4.27 -2.02
CA VAL A 42 6.94 -3.48 -2.23
C VAL A 42 6.22 -3.89 -3.52
N TYR A 43 6.96 -4.06 -4.63
CA TYR A 43 6.35 -4.56 -5.87
C TYR A 43 5.71 -5.93 -5.71
N ARG A 44 6.34 -6.84 -4.95
CA ARG A 44 5.77 -8.16 -4.65
C ARG A 44 4.47 -8.03 -3.86
N LEU A 45 4.44 -7.20 -2.82
CA LEU A 45 3.25 -6.98 -1.98
C LEU A 45 2.08 -6.36 -2.75
N VAL A 46 2.39 -5.45 -3.67
CA VAL A 46 1.39 -4.87 -4.57
C VAL A 46 0.91 -5.94 -5.55
N HIS A 47 1.81 -6.72 -6.16
CA HIS A 47 1.40 -7.73 -7.14
C HIS A 47 0.64 -8.92 -6.51
N SER A 48 0.92 -9.25 -5.26
CA SER A 48 0.19 -10.28 -4.49
C SER A 48 -1.13 -9.77 -3.92
N GLY A 49 -1.41 -8.46 -3.99
CA GLY A 49 -2.64 -7.85 -3.48
C GLY A 49 -2.67 -7.66 -1.96
N HIS A 50 -1.55 -7.88 -1.27
CA HIS A 50 -1.44 -7.63 0.16
C HIS A 50 -1.40 -6.14 0.51
N LEU A 51 -0.88 -5.31 -0.40
CA LEU A 51 -0.86 -3.86 -0.23
C LEU A 51 -1.74 -3.21 -1.30
N PRO A 52 -2.81 -2.50 -0.92
CA PRO A 52 -3.71 -1.87 -1.89
C PRO A 52 -2.98 -0.71 -2.56
N ALA A 53 -2.97 -0.72 -3.90
CA ALA A 53 -2.30 0.29 -4.70
C ALA A 53 -3.16 0.72 -5.89
N ILE A 54 -3.04 2.00 -6.25
CA ILE A 54 -3.68 2.60 -7.41
C ILE A 54 -2.61 2.77 -8.48
N ARG A 55 -2.91 2.32 -9.70
CA ARG A 55 -2.03 2.57 -10.84
C ARG A 55 -2.36 3.92 -11.45
N VAL A 56 -1.37 4.82 -11.45
CA VAL A 56 -1.44 6.11 -12.12
C VAL A 56 -0.41 6.11 -13.26
N GLY A 57 -0.90 5.90 -14.48
CA GLY A 57 -0.06 5.74 -15.67
C GLY A 57 0.88 4.53 -15.58
N ARG A 58 2.19 4.79 -15.56
CA ARG A 58 3.26 3.77 -15.46
C ARG A 58 3.73 3.49 -14.04
N SER A 59 3.16 4.13 -13.04
CA SER A 59 3.61 4.02 -11.65
C SER A 59 2.47 3.65 -10.72
N PHE A 60 2.83 2.99 -9.62
CA PHE A 60 1.90 2.70 -8.54
C PHE A 60 1.93 3.81 -7.50
N ARG A 61 0.78 4.03 -6.87
CA ARG A 61 0.54 4.94 -5.76
C ARG A 61 -0.16 4.16 -4.67
N VAL A 62 0.35 4.25 -3.46
CA VAL A 62 -0.17 3.53 -2.30
C VAL A 62 -0.70 4.58 -1.33
N PRO A 63 -1.96 4.47 -0.85
CA PRO A 63 -2.44 5.37 0.18
C PRO A 63 -1.67 5.13 1.49
N GLU A 64 -1.25 6.20 2.15
CA GLU A 64 -0.47 6.11 3.39
C GLU A 64 -1.15 5.25 4.45
N GLN A 65 -2.47 5.43 4.62
CA GLN A 65 -3.29 4.69 5.59
C GLN A 65 -3.17 3.17 5.42
N ALA A 66 -3.09 2.67 4.18
CA ALA A 66 -2.96 1.23 3.96
C ALA A 66 -1.58 0.69 4.33
N VAL A 67 -0.54 1.51 4.23
CA VAL A 67 0.81 1.14 4.69
C VAL A 67 0.79 1.01 6.21
N HIS A 68 0.18 1.97 6.92
CA HIS A 68 0.05 1.90 8.38
C HIS A 68 -0.80 0.73 8.84
N GLU A 69 -1.91 0.42 8.16
CA GLU A 69 -2.74 -0.74 8.47
C GLU A 69 -1.97 -2.04 8.24
N TYR A 70 -1.27 -2.16 7.10
CA TYR A 70 -0.42 -3.31 6.81
C TYR A 70 0.68 -3.48 7.86
N LEU A 71 1.34 -2.40 8.27
CA LEU A 71 2.34 -2.43 9.33
C LEU A 71 1.74 -2.86 10.67
N ARG A 72 0.55 -2.34 11.03
CA ARG A 72 -0.17 -2.74 12.24
C ARG A 72 -0.46 -4.23 12.25
N GLU A 73 -1.01 -4.77 11.15
CA GLU A 73 -1.29 -6.21 11.01
C GLU A 73 0.00 -7.05 11.05
N SER A 74 1.08 -6.57 10.43
CA SER A 74 2.36 -7.28 10.34
C SER A 74 3.15 -7.29 11.66
N TYR A 75 3.02 -6.23 12.48
CA TYR A 75 3.78 -6.09 13.74
C TYR A 75 3.28 -7.02 14.85
N VAL A 76 2.04 -7.51 14.79
CA VAL A 76 1.47 -8.42 15.80
C VAL A 76 2.22 -9.76 15.88
N GLY A 77 3.09 -10.07 14.91
CA GLY A 77 3.93 -11.26 14.91
C GLY A 77 5.34 -11.11 15.50
N VAL A 78 5.74 -9.94 16.02
CA VAL A 78 7.16 -9.68 16.41
C VAL A 78 7.36 -9.52 17.93
N GLU A 79 6.32 -9.69 18.75
CA GLU A 79 6.45 -9.69 20.22
C GLU A 79 6.09 -11.06 20.81
N THR A 80 6.93 -12.07 20.57
CA THR A 80 7.17 -13.21 21.49
C THR A 80 8.27 -14.12 20.94
N ALA A 81 9.51 -13.89 21.37
CA ALA A 81 10.55 -14.91 21.54
C ALA A 81 11.65 -14.35 22.46
#